data_AF-A0A380FB40-F1
#
_entry.id   AF-A0A380FB40-F1
#
_cell.length_a   1.000
_cell.length_b   1.000
_cell.length_c   1.000
_cell.angle_alpha   90.00
_cell.angle_beta   90.00
_cell.angle_gamma   90.00
#
_symmetry.space_group_name_H-M   'P 1'
#
loop_
_entity.id
_entity.type
_entity.pdbx_description
1 polymer ?
#
loop_
_entity_poly.entity_id
_entity_poly.type
_entity_poly.pdbx_seq_one_letter_code
_entity_poly.pdbx_strand_id
1 'polypeptide(L)'
;MLLRRLPIGMIILDENENIEWMNQFMSDRLSRNVISDPVNEVYPNILKQLEKTQEVEIEENEYHYRVRYSESEHVLYFFDITEEVQTNDLYEESKPIIATLFLDNYDEITQNMNDTQRSEINSMVTRVISRWAEEHECLL
;
A
#
# COMPACT_ATOMS: atom_id res chain seq x y z
N MET A 1 -33.16 8.55 -7.00
CA MET A 1 -31.88 8.63 -7.74
C MET A 1 -30.75 9.06 -6.80
N LEU A 2 -30.50 8.32 -5.71
CA LEU A 2 -29.46 8.64 -4.71
C LEU A 2 -28.64 7.43 -4.23
N LEU A 3 -28.97 6.20 -4.68
CA LEU A 3 -28.24 4.99 -4.27
C LEU A 3 -27.08 4.57 -5.20
N ARG A 4 -26.81 5.32 -6.28
CA ARG A 4 -25.80 4.93 -7.29
C ARG A 4 -24.35 5.33 -6.95
N ARG A 5 -24.06 5.80 -5.73
CA ARG A 5 -22.74 6.37 -5.38
C ARG A 5 -22.32 6.13 -3.93
N LEU A 6 -22.58 4.95 -3.40
CA LEU A 6 -21.78 4.48 -2.27
C LEU A 6 -20.72 3.56 -2.87
N PRO A 7 -19.40 3.83 -2.72
CA PRO A 7 -18.32 2.93 -3.13
C PRO A 7 -18.23 1.75 -2.14
N ILE A 8 -19.38 1.11 -1.94
CA ILE A 8 -19.58 0.04 -0.98
C ILE A 8 -20.11 -1.14 -1.77
N GLY A 9 -19.34 -2.21 -1.81
CA GLY A 9 -19.78 -3.50 -2.27
C GLY A 9 -20.70 -4.14 -1.24
N MET A 10 -21.74 -4.81 -1.70
CA MET A 10 -22.63 -5.58 -0.83
C MET A 10 -22.79 -6.97 -1.40
N ILE A 11 -22.63 -7.97 -0.53
CA ILE A 11 -22.90 -9.37 -0.82
C ILE A 11 -23.85 -9.87 0.26
N ILE A 12 -24.98 -10.43 -0.17
CA ILE A 12 -25.99 -11.05 0.70
C ILE A 12 -25.76 -12.56 0.67
N LEU A 13 -25.76 -13.17 1.86
CA LEU A 13 -25.60 -14.61 2.04
C LEU A 13 -26.94 -15.25 2.41
N ASP A 14 -27.15 -16.48 1.93
CA ASP A 14 -28.24 -17.34 2.40
C ASP A 14 -27.91 -17.99 3.75
N GLU A 15 -28.86 -18.77 4.29
CA GLU A 15 -28.69 -19.51 5.57
C GLU A 15 -27.55 -20.54 5.54
N ASN A 16 -27.08 -20.93 4.35
CA ASN A 16 -25.99 -21.89 4.16
C ASN A 16 -24.68 -21.18 3.78
N GLU A 17 -24.58 -19.86 3.97
CA GLU A 17 -23.41 -19.03 3.64
C GLU A 17 -23.07 -18.99 2.14
N ASN A 18 -24.04 -19.27 1.27
CA ASN A 18 -23.89 -19.11 -0.17
C ASN A 18 -24.27 -17.69 -0.59
N ILE A 19 -23.65 -17.20 -1.65
CA ILE A 19 -23.92 -15.87 -2.18
C ILE A 19 -25.30 -15.86 -2.85
N GLU A 20 -26.29 -15.22 -2.23
CA GLU A 20 -27.64 -15.09 -2.78
C GLU A 20 -27.72 -13.93 -3.78
N TRP A 21 -27.03 -12.82 -3.46
CA TRP A 21 -27.08 -11.60 -4.26
C TRP A 21 -25.83 -10.74 -4.04
N MET A 22 -25.49 -9.93 -5.04
CA MET A 22 -24.49 -8.87 -4.89
C MET A 22 -24.86 -7.64 -5.71
N ASN A 23 -24.37 -6.48 -5.28
CA ASN A 23 -24.54 -5.26 -6.05
C ASN A 23 -23.61 -5.19 -7.27
N GLN A 24 -23.94 -4.29 -8.21
CA GLN A 24 -23.17 -4.09 -9.44
C GLN A 24 -21.68 -3.81 -9.17
N PHE A 25 -21.40 -3.12 -8.07
CA PHE A 25 -20.06 -2.78 -7.64
C PHE A 25 -19.17 -4.02 -7.44
N MET A 26 -19.69 -5.07 -6.80
CA MET A 26 -18.97 -6.33 -6.66
C MET A 26 -19.00 -7.16 -7.94
N SER A 27 -20.13 -7.20 -8.64
CA SER A 27 -20.25 -8.03 -9.86
C SER A 27 -19.33 -7.58 -10.98
N ASP A 28 -19.08 -6.27 -11.12
CA ASP A 28 -18.17 -5.72 -12.15
C ASP A 28 -16.70 -6.07 -11.90
N ARG A 29 -16.36 -6.43 -10.65
CA ARG A 29 -14.99 -6.69 -10.20
C ARG A 29 -14.65 -8.17 -10.12
N LEU A 30 -15.67 -9.04 -10.19
CA LEU A 30 -15.51 -10.48 -10.26
C LEU A 30 -15.45 -10.95 -11.73
N SER A 31 -14.55 -11.89 -12.01
CA SER A 31 -14.33 -12.42 -13.37
C SER A 31 -15.38 -13.44 -13.81
N ARG A 32 -16.25 -13.89 -12.89
CA ARG A 32 -17.29 -14.88 -13.13
C ARG A 32 -18.51 -14.60 -12.26
N ASN A 33 -19.65 -15.15 -12.66
CA ASN A 33 -20.82 -15.19 -11.80
C ASN A 33 -20.57 -16.17 -10.64
N VAL A 34 -20.73 -15.70 -9.40
CA VAL A 34 -20.53 -16.48 -8.16
C VAL A 34 -21.83 -16.61 -7.35
N ILE A 35 -22.98 -16.22 -7.93
CA ILE A 35 -24.27 -16.44 -7.28
C ILE A 35 -24.47 -17.95 -7.05
N SER A 36 -24.95 -18.29 -5.85
CA SER A 36 -25.11 -19.64 -5.31
C SER A 36 -23.81 -20.38 -4.95
N ASP A 37 -22.64 -19.77 -5.12
CA ASP A 37 -21.40 -20.36 -4.62
C ASP A 37 -21.26 -20.10 -3.12
N PRO A 38 -20.59 -21.01 -2.38
CA PRO A 38 -20.22 -20.76 -1.00
C PRO A 38 -19.31 -19.54 -0.91
N VAL A 39 -19.58 -18.61 0.01
CA VAL A 39 -18.74 -17.41 0.18
C VAL A 39 -17.29 -17.75 0.45
N ASN A 40 -17.04 -18.88 1.11
CA ASN A 40 -15.71 -19.37 1.44
C ASN A 40 -14.90 -19.87 0.22
N GLU A 41 -15.56 -20.18 -0.91
CA GLU A 41 -14.87 -20.47 -2.17
C GLU A 41 -14.38 -19.20 -2.86
N VAL A 42 -15.12 -18.10 -2.71
CA VAL A 42 -14.75 -16.80 -3.29
C VAL A 42 -13.78 -16.04 -2.38
N TYR A 43 -14.07 -16.00 -1.09
CA TYR A 43 -13.30 -15.31 -0.05
C TYR A 43 -12.93 -16.29 1.08
N PRO A 44 -11.80 -17.00 0.96
CA PRO A 44 -11.41 -18.02 1.91
C PRO A 44 -11.29 -17.52 3.36
N ASN A 45 -11.97 -18.21 4.27
CA ASN A 45 -12.04 -17.95 5.71
C ASN A 45 -12.58 -16.57 6.10
N ILE A 46 -13.27 -15.85 5.22
CA ILE A 46 -13.70 -14.47 5.49
C ILE A 46 -14.59 -14.37 6.73
N LEU A 47 -15.59 -15.25 6.86
CA LEU A 47 -16.50 -15.26 8.00
C LEU A 47 -15.78 -15.58 9.31
N LYS A 48 -14.89 -16.59 9.31
CA LYS A 48 -14.07 -16.94 10.48
C LYS A 48 -13.13 -15.83 10.93
N GLN A 49 -12.65 -15.01 9.99
CA GLN A 49 -11.84 -13.85 10.33
C GLN A 49 -12.73 -12.76 10.95
N LEU A 50 -13.90 -12.51 10.35
CA LEU A 50 -14.88 -11.53 10.83
C LEU A 50 -15.56 -11.91 12.16
N GLU A 51 -15.57 -13.18 12.54
CA GLU A 51 -15.96 -13.62 13.89
C GLU A 51 -14.91 -13.21 14.95
N LYS A 52 -13.63 -13.18 14.57
CA LYS A 52 -12.52 -12.83 15.48
C LYS A 52 -12.27 -11.34 15.55
N THR A 53 -12.51 -10.63 14.45
CA THR A 53 -12.30 -9.19 14.31
C THR A 53 -13.53 -8.54 13.69
N GLN A 54 -13.92 -7.35 14.13
CA GLN A 54 -15.10 -6.67 13.55
C GLN A 54 -14.93 -6.30 12.07
N GLU A 55 -13.70 -6.34 11.57
CA GLU A 55 -13.30 -5.85 10.27
C GLU A 55 -12.08 -6.63 9.77
N VAL A 56 -12.01 -6.84 8.46
CA VAL A 56 -10.91 -7.52 7.76
C VAL A 56 -10.57 -6.74 6.50
N GLU A 57 -9.29 -6.50 6.25
CA GLU A 57 -8.85 -5.93 4.98
C GLU A 57 -8.51 -7.05 3.99
N ILE A 58 -8.99 -6.91 2.76
CA ILE A 58 -8.71 -7.82 1.66
C ILE A 58 -8.21 -7.03 0.45
N GLU A 59 -7.31 -7.63 -0.30
CA GLU A 59 -6.78 -7.10 -1.54
C GLU A 59 -7.25 -7.99 -2.68
N GLU A 60 -7.84 -7.39 -3.72
CA GLU A 60 -8.29 -8.08 -4.92
C GLU A 60 -7.91 -7.27 -6.17
N ASN A 61 -6.89 -7.76 -6.88
CA ASN A 61 -6.24 -7.04 -7.99
C ASN A 61 -5.71 -5.67 -7.52
N GLU A 62 -6.15 -4.57 -8.13
CA GLU A 62 -5.76 -3.21 -7.74
C GLU A 62 -6.66 -2.64 -6.63
N TYR A 63 -7.71 -3.36 -6.22
CA TYR A 63 -8.67 -2.87 -5.25
C TYR A 63 -8.36 -3.36 -3.85
N HIS A 64 -8.47 -2.45 -2.89
CA HIS A 64 -8.35 -2.75 -1.47
C HIS A 64 -9.71 -2.54 -0.82
N TYR A 65 -10.18 -3.55 -0.10
CA TYR A 65 -11.43 -3.49 0.63
C TYR A 65 -11.21 -3.67 2.10
N ARG A 66 -12.05 -2.96 2.83
CA ARG A 66 -12.27 -3.17 4.24
C ARG A 66 -13.65 -3.79 4.41
N VAL A 67 -13.71 -5.02 4.90
CA VAL A 67 -14.90 -5.86 4.92
C VAL A 67 -15.47 -5.94 6.32
N ARG A 68 -16.80 -5.85 6.43
CA ARG A 68 -17.57 -6.06 7.66
C ARG A 68 -18.71 -7.03 7.44
N TYR A 69 -19.02 -7.84 8.44
CA TYR A 69 -20.17 -8.75 8.40
C TYR A 69 -21.28 -8.28 9.34
N SER A 70 -22.51 -8.17 8.81
CA SER A 70 -23.73 -7.94 9.57
C SER A 70 -24.48 -9.26 9.72
N GLU A 71 -24.27 -9.93 10.85
CA GLU A 71 -24.94 -11.22 11.16
C GLU A 71 -26.47 -11.11 11.15
N SER A 72 -27.02 -9.98 11.62
CA SER A 72 -28.47 -9.78 11.66
C SER A 72 -29.11 -9.71 10.28
N GLU A 73 -28.37 -9.24 9.28
CA GLU A 73 -28.85 -9.05 7.91
C GLU A 73 -28.27 -10.08 6.93
N HIS A 74 -27.31 -10.92 7.37
CA HIS A 74 -26.52 -11.82 6.54
C HIS A 74 -25.83 -11.09 5.36
N VAL A 75 -25.29 -9.89 5.62
CA VAL A 75 -24.68 -9.03 4.60
C VAL A 75 -23.20 -8.80 4.89
N LEU A 76 -22.36 -9.00 3.88
CA LEU A 76 -20.98 -8.53 3.84
C LEU A 76 -20.91 -7.17 3.14
N TYR A 77 -20.38 -6.19 3.86
CA TYR A 77 -20.13 -4.84 3.38
C TYR A 77 -18.65 -4.69 3.02
N PHE A 78 -18.36 -4.31 1.79
CA PHE A 78 -17.00 -4.09 1.26
C PHE A 78 -16.79 -2.60 1.04
N PHE A 79 -16.05 -1.94 1.92
CA PHE A 79 -15.71 -0.53 1.80
C PHE A 79 -14.41 -0.39 1.00
N ASP A 80 -14.46 0.31 -0.14
CA ASP A 80 -13.28 0.55 -0.97
C ASP A 80 -12.32 1.53 -0.27
N ILE A 81 -11.12 1.06 0.06
CA ILE A 81 -10.04 1.84 0.68
C ILE A 81 -8.85 2.01 -0.28
N THR A 82 -9.03 1.72 -1.57
CA THR A 82 -7.95 1.76 -2.58
C THR A 82 -7.26 3.12 -2.63
N GLU A 83 -8.01 4.22 -2.63
CA GLU A 83 -7.45 5.58 -2.65
C GLU A 83 -6.65 5.90 -1.37
N GLU A 84 -7.11 5.41 -0.21
CA GLU A 84 -6.42 5.59 1.07
C GLU A 84 -5.07 4.86 1.07
N VAL A 85 -5.06 3.61 0.60
CA VAL A 85 -3.83 2.81 0.49
C VAL A 85 -2.86 3.44 -0.51
N GLN A 86 -3.31 3.76 -1.72
CA GLN A 86 -2.47 4.40 -2.73
C GLN A 86 -1.90 5.75 -2.28
N THR A 87 -2.70 6.55 -1.56
CA THR A 87 -2.24 7.83 -1.03
C THR A 87 -1.16 7.64 0.03
N ASN A 88 -1.32 6.64 0.90
CA ASN A 88 -0.30 6.31 1.89
C ASN A 88 0.98 5.79 1.25
N ASP A 89 0.88 4.93 0.23
CA ASP A 89 2.04 4.42 -0.49
C ASP A 89 2.81 5.55 -1.18
N LEU A 90 2.10 6.42 -1.90
CA LEU A 90 2.70 7.63 -2.50
C LEU A 90 3.33 8.55 -1.45
N TYR A 91 2.70 8.69 -0.28
CA TYR A 91 3.27 9.46 0.81
C TYR A 91 4.56 8.84 1.33
N GLU A 92 4.60 7.53 1.58
CA GLU A 92 5.81 6.81 2.00
C GLU A 92 6.92 6.89 0.96
N GLU A 93 6.61 6.73 -0.33
CA GLU A 93 7.57 6.90 -1.43
C GLU A 93 8.06 8.34 -1.57
N SER A 94 7.21 9.34 -1.28
CA SER A 94 7.58 10.75 -1.36
C SER A 94 8.48 11.23 -0.22
N LYS A 95 8.69 10.41 0.83
CA LYS A 95 9.52 10.82 1.96
C LYS A 95 10.98 10.97 1.52
N PRO A 96 11.59 12.16 1.73
CA PRO A 96 12.98 12.37 1.35
C PRO A 96 13.90 11.49 2.20
N ILE A 97 14.75 10.72 1.53
CA ILE A 97 15.84 9.99 2.19
C ILE A 97 16.98 10.99 2.44
N ILE A 98 17.29 11.25 3.71
CA ILE A 98 18.41 12.10 4.10
C ILE A 98 19.58 11.20 4.52
N ALA A 99 20.67 11.23 3.77
CA ALA A 99 21.91 10.54 4.11
C ALA A 99 22.98 11.52 4.60
N THR A 100 23.53 11.27 5.79
CA THR A 100 24.67 12.04 6.32
C THR A 100 25.93 11.20 6.21
N LEU A 101 26.90 11.68 5.45
CA LEU A 101 28.20 11.03 5.28
C LEU A 101 29.21 11.60 6.26
N PHE A 102 29.79 10.73 7.09
CA PHE A 102 30.94 11.06 7.95
C PHE A 102 32.19 10.41 7.38
N LEU A 103 33.19 11.23 7.09
CA LEU A 103 34.51 10.77 6.67
C LEU A 103 35.41 10.67 7.91
N ASP A 104 35.64 9.45 8.36
CA ASP A 104 36.54 9.20 9.49
C ASP A 104 37.99 9.56 9.12
N ASN A 105 38.74 10.11 10.07
CA ASN A 105 40.13 10.58 9.93
C ASN A 105 40.40 11.67 8.86
N TYR A 106 39.38 12.31 8.30
CA TYR A 106 39.56 13.41 7.34
C TYR A 106 40.39 14.57 7.92
N ASP A 107 40.17 14.91 9.20
CA ASP A 107 40.91 15.98 9.88
C ASP A 107 42.38 15.65 10.12
N GLU A 108 42.72 14.39 10.43
CA GLU A 108 44.11 13.95 10.61
C GLU A 108 44.91 13.97 9.30
N ILE A 109 44.28 13.53 8.20
CA ILE A 109 44.94 13.44 6.89
C ILE A 109 45.12 14.84 6.28
N THR A 110 44.19 15.76 6.52
CA THR A 110 44.23 17.14 6.00
C THR A 110 45.05 18.11 6.86
N GLN A 111 45.48 17.72 8.06
CA GLN A 111 46.30 18.55 8.95
C GLN A 111 47.70 18.88 8.37
N ASN A 112 48.28 17.96 7.60
CA ASN A 112 49.60 18.13 6.98
C ASN A 112 49.53 18.62 5.53
N MET A 113 48.32 18.90 5.02
CA MET A 113 48.07 19.36 3.65
C MET A 113 48.05 20.89 3.60
N ASN A 114 48.62 21.46 2.53
CA ASN A 114 48.43 22.88 2.24
C ASN A 114 47.02 23.15 1.68
N ASP A 115 46.59 24.41 1.68
CA ASP A 115 45.23 24.81 1.28
C ASP A 115 44.85 24.29 -0.12
N THR A 116 45.81 24.21 -1.05
CA THR A 116 45.64 23.66 -2.39
C THR A 116 45.28 22.18 -2.36
N GLN A 117 46.04 21.36 -1.63
CA GLN A 117 45.80 19.92 -1.50
C GLN A 117 44.45 19.62 -0.81
N ARG A 118 44.08 20.41 0.20
CA ARG A 118 42.78 20.30 0.88
C ARG A 118 41.62 20.61 -0.08
N SER A 119 41.78 21.63 -0.93
CA SER A 119 40.79 21.99 -1.94
C SER A 119 40.62 20.90 -3.00
N GLU A 120 41.71 20.29 -3.46
CA GLU A 120 41.69 19.20 -4.43
C GLU A 120 40.98 17.95 -3.89
N ILE A 121 41.28 17.54 -2.64
CA ILE A 121 40.60 16.40 -2.02
C ILE A 121 39.12 16.67 -1.83
N ASN A 122 38.72 17.86 -1.38
CA ASN A 122 37.30 18.21 -1.28
C ASN A 122 36.59 18.14 -2.63
N SER A 123 37.20 18.67 -3.69
CA SER A 123 36.63 18.56 -5.03
C SER A 123 36.51 17.10 -5.47
N MET A 124 37.49 16.25 -5.16
CA MET A 124 37.47 14.83 -5.50
C MET A 124 36.38 14.07 -4.75
N VAL A 125 36.25 14.30 -3.44
CA VAL A 125 35.19 13.72 -2.60
C VAL A 125 33.81 14.15 -3.11
N THR A 126 33.60 15.46 -3.35
CA THR A 126 32.34 15.97 -3.90
C THR A 126 32.02 15.33 -5.25
N ARG A 127 33.01 15.15 -6.14
CA ARG A 127 32.79 14.48 -7.43
C ARG A 127 32.40 13.01 -7.30
N VAL A 128 33.03 12.26 -6.38
CA VAL A 128 32.69 10.85 -6.17
C VAL A 128 31.27 10.71 -5.63
N ILE A 129 30.90 11.55 -4.66
CA ILE A 129 29.55 11.59 -4.11
C ILE A 129 28.53 12.03 -5.18
N SER A 130 28.86 13.06 -5.98
CA SER A 130 28.01 13.54 -7.08
C SER A 130 27.76 12.49 -8.13
N ARG A 131 28.80 11.78 -8.56
CA ARG A 131 28.66 10.69 -9.51
C ARG A 131 27.83 9.54 -8.95
N TRP A 132 28.04 9.17 -7.70
CA TRP A 132 27.23 8.13 -7.04
C TRP A 132 25.76 8.55 -6.95
N ALA A 133 25.47 9.82 -6.62
CA ALA A 133 24.12 10.35 -6.55
C ALA A 133 23.44 10.39 -7.94
N GLU A 134 24.15 10.81 -8.99
CA GLU A 134 23.66 10.76 -10.37
C GLU A 134 23.36 9.34 -10.85
N GLU A 135 24.21 8.36 -10.52
CA GLU A 135 24.01 6.94 -10.85
C GLU A 135 22.78 6.31 -10.18
N HIS A 136 22.31 6.89 -9.06
CA HIS A 136 21.16 6.41 -8.28
C HIS A 136 19.98 7.39 -8.28
N GLU A 137 19.96 8.36 -9.20
CA GLU A 137 18.89 9.36 -9.35
C GLU A 137 18.58 10.16 -8.06
N CYS A 138 19.57 10.31 -7.18
CA CYS A 138 19.47 11.08 -5.95
C CYS A 138 19.88 12.54 -6.17
N LEU A 139 19.18 13.47 -5.51
CA LEU A 139 19.58 14.88 -5.46
C LEU A 139 20.55 15.10 -4.28
N LEU A 140 21.60 15.91 -4.51
CA LEU A 140 22.58 16.34 -3.52
C LEU A 140 22.24 17.70 -2.90
#